data_AF-H2ZMV6-F1
#
_entry.id   AF-H2ZMV6-F1
#
_cell.length_a   1.000
_cell.length_b   1.000
_cell.length_c   1.000
_cell.angle_alpha   90.00
_cell.angle_beta   90.00
_cell.angle_gamma   90.00
#
_symmetry.space_group_name_H-M   'P 1'
#
loop_
_entity.id
_entity.type
_entity.pdbx_description
1 polymer ?
#
loop_
_entity_poly.entity_id
_entity_poly.type
_entity_poly.pdbx_seq_one_letter_code
_entity_poly.pdbx_strand_id
1 'polypeptide(L)'
;MKMYMDIQDKRGQHCIEAFEPYLKLAFTPHLVDVVSLDCYLKGVLKQDEQNKIMQTNDENKLDKFLGFLKQCEHSDWYTTFIDVLKREKFELVHVADTLEGTGSASLVAEDYKVLLGKKFETLITKLDPEDFLPVWGHKLLDEQSLQAVNSKPTQRERVVLLLHLMPKRPNWFQNFKKALANYQQYEDVLKSLEETSDGESETRMDMSYFINLMEVFSPRIVETISVTDILPYCPYLNITHW
;
A
#
# COMPACT_ATOMS: atom_id res chain seq x y z
N MET A 1 -0.44 -5.74 -35.57
CA MET A 1 -1.41 -5.08 -34.67
C MET A 1 -2.06 -6.06 -33.70
N LYS A 2 -2.67 -7.17 -34.16
CA LYS A 2 -3.21 -8.25 -33.30
C LYS A 2 -2.24 -8.79 -32.23
N MET A 3 -0.98 -8.97 -32.58
CA MET A 3 0.06 -9.50 -31.67
C MET A 3 0.47 -8.54 -30.55
N TYR A 4 0.29 -7.22 -30.72
CA TYR A 4 0.60 -6.23 -29.67
C TYR A 4 -0.51 -6.13 -28.63
N MET A 5 -1.77 -6.33 -29.05
CA MET A 5 -2.94 -6.35 -28.16
C MET A 5 -2.93 -7.59 -27.25
N ASP A 6 -2.61 -8.77 -27.78
CA ASP A 6 -2.48 -10.01 -26.98
C ASP A 6 -1.40 -9.92 -25.87
N ILE A 7 -0.35 -9.12 -26.07
CA ILE A 7 0.72 -8.93 -25.08
C ILE A 7 0.25 -8.00 -23.95
N GLN A 8 -0.52 -6.96 -24.27
CA GLN A 8 -1.07 -6.05 -23.26
C GLN A 8 -2.14 -6.73 -22.40
N ASP A 9 -2.98 -7.56 -23.00
CA ASP A 9 -4.04 -8.25 -22.26
C ASP A 9 -3.48 -9.33 -21.31
N LYS A 10 -2.44 -10.07 -21.71
CA LYS A 10 -1.72 -11.00 -20.82
C LYS A 10 -0.95 -10.29 -19.72
N ARG A 11 -0.34 -9.14 -20.03
CA ARG A 11 0.29 -8.28 -19.01
C ARG A 11 -0.74 -7.79 -18.01
N GLY A 12 -1.94 -7.42 -18.47
CA GLY A 12 -3.05 -7.03 -17.62
C GLY A 12 -3.44 -8.11 -16.63
N GLN A 13 -3.58 -9.36 -17.08
CA GLN A 13 -3.91 -10.49 -16.19
C GLN A 13 -2.85 -10.67 -15.10
N HIS A 14 -1.57 -10.67 -15.46
CA HIS A 14 -0.47 -10.75 -14.50
C HIS A 14 -0.43 -9.56 -13.52
N CYS A 15 -0.75 -8.35 -13.99
CA CYS A 15 -0.86 -7.18 -13.12
C CYS A 15 -2.00 -7.33 -12.11
N ILE A 16 -3.19 -7.78 -12.54
CA ILE A 16 -4.31 -8.02 -11.61
C ILE A 16 -3.97 -9.10 -10.59
N GLU A 17 -3.28 -10.17 -10.99
CA GLU A 17 -2.80 -11.21 -10.06
C GLU A 17 -1.78 -10.68 -9.05
N ALA A 18 -0.76 -9.95 -9.53
CA ALA A 18 0.30 -9.42 -8.67
C ALA A 18 -0.22 -8.37 -7.67
N PHE A 19 -1.19 -7.56 -8.08
CA PHE A 19 -1.74 -6.47 -7.26
C PHE A 19 -3.06 -6.83 -6.59
N GLU A 20 -3.53 -8.08 -6.65
CA GLU A 20 -4.81 -8.49 -6.08
C GLU A 20 -5.01 -8.03 -4.62
N PRO A 21 -4.05 -8.22 -3.68
CA PRO A 21 -4.24 -7.76 -2.30
C PRO A 21 -4.44 -6.25 -2.19
N TYR A 22 -3.73 -5.48 -3.02
CA TYR A 22 -3.84 -4.03 -3.07
C TYR A 22 -5.17 -3.58 -3.68
N LEU A 23 -5.60 -4.22 -4.78
CA LEU A 23 -6.90 -3.98 -5.39
C LEU A 23 -8.03 -4.29 -4.39
N LYS A 24 -7.94 -5.37 -3.61
CA LYS A 24 -8.94 -5.66 -2.59
C LYS A 24 -9.05 -4.52 -1.57
N LEU A 25 -7.93 -4.03 -1.06
CA LEU A 25 -7.91 -2.90 -0.12
C LEU A 25 -8.47 -1.61 -0.74
N ALA A 26 -8.11 -1.32 -1.99
CA ALA A 26 -8.54 -0.11 -2.68
C ALA A 26 -10.03 -0.13 -3.02
N PHE A 27 -10.59 -1.27 -3.44
CA PHE A 27 -11.99 -1.40 -3.82
C PHE A 27 -12.94 -1.67 -2.66
N THR A 28 -12.46 -2.15 -1.50
CA THR A 28 -13.30 -2.45 -0.33
C THR A 28 -14.24 -1.29 0.07
N PRO A 29 -13.78 -0.03 0.16
CA PRO A 29 -14.66 1.11 0.48
C PRO A 29 -15.75 1.36 -0.57
N HIS A 30 -15.54 0.93 -1.82
CA HIS A 30 -16.44 1.19 -2.95
C HIS A 30 -17.44 0.05 -3.20
N LEU A 31 -17.35 -1.06 -2.48
CA LEU A 31 -18.29 -2.20 -2.58
C LEU A 31 -19.63 -1.96 -1.89
N VAL A 32 -19.70 -0.96 -1.00
CA VAL A 32 -20.91 -0.64 -0.22
C VAL A 32 -22.01 -0.05 -1.10
N ASP A 33 -21.67 0.52 -2.26
CA ASP A 33 -22.62 1.06 -3.21
C ASP A 33 -22.59 0.29 -4.53
N VAL A 34 -23.63 -0.51 -4.76
CA VAL A 34 -23.87 -1.36 -5.93
C VAL A 34 -23.84 -0.56 -7.25
N VAL A 35 -24.14 0.74 -7.20
CA VAL A 35 -24.08 1.65 -8.35
C VAL A 35 -22.64 1.90 -8.80
N SER A 36 -21.68 1.84 -7.88
CA SER A 36 -20.25 2.06 -8.15
C SER A 36 -19.68 0.94 -9.01
N LEU A 37 -19.96 -0.33 -8.64
CA LEU A 37 -19.41 -1.49 -9.33
C LEU A 37 -19.92 -1.60 -10.77
N ASP A 38 -21.21 -1.39 -11.01
CA ASP A 38 -21.80 -1.42 -12.36
C ASP A 38 -21.11 -0.43 -13.32
N CYS A 39 -20.67 0.72 -12.80
CA CYS A 39 -19.92 1.68 -13.60
C CYS A 39 -18.49 1.21 -13.94
N TYR A 40 -17.87 0.38 -13.10
CA TYR A 40 -16.57 -0.23 -13.38
C TYR A 40 -16.66 -1.43 -14.34
N LEU A 41 -17.82 -2.09 -14.34
CA LEU A 41 -18.09 -3.31 -15.08
C LEU A 41 -18.42 -3.04 -16.56
N LYS A 42 -19.07 -1.91 -16.85
CA LYS A 42 -19.50 -1.53 -18.20
C LYS A 42 -18.33 -1.26 -19.13
N GLY A 43 -18.17 -2.14 -20.12
CA GLY A 43 -17.12 -2.07 -21.13
C GLY A 43 -15.86 -2.87 -20.79
N VAL A 44 -15.74 -3.33 -19.54
CA VAL A 44 -14.60 -4.14 -19.06
C VAL A 44 -14.94 -5.63 -18.98
N LEU A 45 -16.20 -5.98 -18.75
CA LEU A 45 -16.67 -7.37 -18.73
C LEU A 45 -17.89 -7.56 -19.64
N LYS A 46 -18.14 -8.79 -20.07
CA LYS A 46 -19.35 -9.14 -20.83
C LYS A 46 -20.59 -9.06 -19.96
N GLN A 47 -21.74 -8.73 -20.55
CA GLN A 47 -22.98 -8.53 -19.79
C GLN A 47 -23.36 -9.73 -18.90
N ASP A 48 -23.09 -10.96 -19.33
CA ASP A 48 -23.37 -12.15 -18.52
C ASP A 48 -22.43 -12.27 -17.31
N GLU A 49 -21.17 -11.85 -17.43
CA GLU A 49 -20.20 -11.79 -16.32
C GLU A 49 -20.59 -10.71 -15.32
N GLN A 50 -21.00 -9.53 -15.82
CA GLN A 50 -21.55 -8.45 -14.97
C GLN A 50 -22.75 -8.94 -14.17
N ASN A 51 -23.71 -9.60 -14.83
CA ASN A 51 -24.90 -10.15 -14.16
C ASN A 51 -24.52 -11.17 -13.07
N LYS A 52 -23.52 -12.02 -13.32
CA LYS A 52 -23.01 -12.99 -12.31
C LYS A 52 -22.40 -12.28 -11.09
N ILE A 53 -21.68 -11.17 -11.29
CA ILE A 53 -21.14 -10.38 -10.17
C ILE A 53 -22.27 -9.71 -9.39
N MET A 54 -23.24 -9.11 -10.07
CA MET A 54 -24.37 -8.41 -9.43
C MET A 54 -25.28 -9.37 -8.63
N GLN A 55 -25.34 -10.64 -9.03
CA GLN A 55 -26.06 -11.70 -8.30
C GLN A 55 -25.25 -12.36 -7.17
N THR A 56 -23.97 -12.04 -7.03
CA THR A 56 -23.11 -12.56 -5.96
C THR A 56 -23.35 -11.78 -4.66
N ASN A 57 -23.28 -12.43 -3.50
CA ASN A 57 -23.36 -11.74 -2.20
C ASN A 57 -22.22 -10.72 -2.03
N ASP A 58 -22.48 -9.60 -1.35
CA ASP A 58 -21.54 -8.48 -1.23
C ASP A 58 -20.14 -8.87 -0.76
N GLU A 59 -20.03 -9.80 0.20
CA GLU A 59 -18.75 -10.30 0.74
C GLU A 59 -17.85 -10.96 -0.32
N ASN A 60 -18.44 -11.51 -1.40
CA ASN A 60 -17.71 -12.23 -2.45
C ASN A 60 -17.72 -11.49 -3.79
N LYS A 61 -18.39 -10.33 -3.90
CA LYS A 61 -18.51 -9.58 -5.16
C LYS A 61 -17.14 -9.17 -5.71
N LEU A 62 -16.25 -8.71 -4.84
CA LEU A 62 -14.91 -8.28 -5.23
C LEU A 62 -14.04 -9.44 -5.72
N ASP A 63 -14.04 -10.55 -4.99
CA ASP A 63 -13.31 -11.76 -5.41
C ASP A 63 -13.83 -12.27 -6.75
N LYS A 64 -15.15 -12.22 -6.96
CA LYS A 64 -15.75 -12.58 -8.24
C LYS A 64 -15.35 -11.63 -9.36
N PHE A 65 -15.36 -10.33 -9.12
CA PHE A 65 -14.92 -9.31 -10.07
C PHE A 65 -13.47 -9.50 -10.48
N LEU A 66 -12.56 -9.59 -9.50
CA LEU A 66 -11.13 -9.81 -9.77
C LEU A 66 -10.89 -11.15 -10.47
N GLY A 67 -11.66 -12.19 -10.12
CA GLY A 67 -11.64 -13.48 -10.81
C GLY A 67 -11.99 -13.38 -12.29
N PHE A 68 -12.99 -12.57 -12.66
CA PHE A 68 -13.35 -12.33 -14.06
C PHE A 68 -12.29 -11.50 -14.78
N LEU A 69 -11.71 -10.48 -14.14
CA LEU A 69 -10.62 -9.70 -14.75
C LEU A 69 -9.40 -10.57 -15.11
N LYS A 70 -9.04 -11.53 -14.25
CA LYS A 70 -7.94 -12.48 -14.51
C LYS A 70 -8.20 -13.41 -15.69
N GLN A 71 -9.47 -13.66 -16.00
CA GLN A 71 -9.90 -14.54 -17.09
C GLN A 71 -10.38 -13.76 -18.32
N CYS A 72 -10.22 -12.42 -18.32
CA CYS A 72 -10.74 -11.60 -19.39
C CYS A 72 -9.88 -11.76 -20.65
N GLU A 73 -10.52 -12.13 -21.75
CA GLU A 73 -9.87 -12.43 -23.04
C GLU A 73 -10.32 -11.48 -24.17
N HIS A 74 -11.25 -10.56 -23.91
CA HIS A 74 -11.68 -9.63 -24.95
C HIS A 74 -10.67 -8.51 -25.13
N SER A 75 -10.45 -8.07 -26.37
CA SER A 75 -9.46 -7.03 -26.66
C SER A 75 -9.73 -5.75 -25.88
N ASP A 76 -8.65 -5.09 -25.48
CA ASP A 76 -8.64 -3.76 -24.84
C ASP A 76 -9.32 -3.71 -23.47
N TRP A 77 -9.62 -4.86 -22.85
CA TRP A 77 -10.25 -4.91 -21.52
C TRP A 77 -9.39 -4.20 -20.49
N TYR A 78 -8.06 -4.39 -20.56
CA TYR A 78 -7.13 -3.83 -19.59
C TYR A 78 -7.06 -2.31 -19.71
N THR A 79 -6.91 -1.79 -20.93
CA THR A 79 -6.93 -0.34 -21.18
C THR A 79 -8.26 0.27 -20.79
N THR A 80 -9.38 -0.39 -21.11
CA THR A 80 -10.72 0.06 -20.71
C THR A 80 -10.87 0.10 -19.19
N PHE A 81 -10.33 -0.91 -18.49
CA PHE A 81 -10.32 -0.95 -17.04
C PHE A 81 -9.54 0.21 -16.43
N ILE A 82 -8.34 0.49 -16.94
CA ILE A 82 -7.52 1.63 -16.53
C ILE A 82 -8.23 2.96 -16.78
N ASP A 83 -8.82 3.14 -17.97
CA ASP A 83 -9.55 4.37 -18.32
C ASP A 83 -10.73 4.62 -17.40
N VAL A 84 -11.43 3.55 -17.00
CA VAL A 84 -12.50 3.61 -16.02
C VAL A 84 -11.97 4.06 -14.66
N LEU A 85 -10.84 3.51 -14.17
CA LEU A 85 -10.23 3.91 -12.90
C LEU A 85 -9.78 5.37 -12.90
N LYS A 86 -9.38 5.90 -14.05
CA LYS A 86 -8.95 7.30 -14.22
C LYS A 86 -10.09 8.30 -14.26
N ARG A 87 -11.35 7.86 -14.40
CA ARG A 87 -12.48 8.79 -14.40
C ARG A 87 -12.62 9.43 -13.02
N GLU A 88 -12.76 10.76 -12.99
CA GLU A 88 -12.74 11.61 -11.78
C GLU A 88 -13.71 11.19 -10.68
N LYS A 89 -14.76 10.43 -11.01
CA LYS A 89 -15.80 10.01 -10.07
C LYS A 89 -15.38 8.91 -9.10
N PHE A 90 -14.21 8.29 -9.30
CA PHE A 90 -13.89 7.03 -8.65
C PHE A 90 -12.80 7.12 -7.59
N GLU A 91 -12.07 8.23 -7.45
CA GLU A 91 -10.93 8.37 -6.52
C GLU A 91 -9.83 7.26 -6.66
N LEU A 92 -9.90 6.44 -7.72
CA LEU A 92 -9.01 5.30 -7.98
C LEU A 92 -7.93 5.58 -9.04
N VAL A 93 -7.69 6.84 -9.40
CA VAL A 93 -6.64 7.25 -10.36
C VAL A 93 -5.28 6.65 -9.99
N HIS A 94 -4.95 6.66 -8.70
CA HIS A 94 -3.73 6.08 -8.15
C HIS A 94 -3.59 4.56 -8.38
N VAL A 95 -4.70 3.82 -8.39
CA VAL A 95 -4.71 2.39 -8.75
C VAL A 95 -4.44 2.22 -10.24
N ALA A 96 -5.01 3.08 -11.08
CA ALA A 96 -4.78 3.09 -12.52
C ALA A 96 -3.29 3.32 -12.83
N ASP A 97 -2.68 4.33 -12.19
CA ASP A 97 -1.26 4.63 -12.36
C ASP A 97 -0.41 3.42 -11.94
N THR A 98 -0.73 2.79 -10.80
CA THR A 98 -0.04 1.58 -10.30
C THR A 98 -0.06 0.44 -11.32
N LEU A 99 -1.22 0.22 -11.95
CA LEU A 99 -1.43 -0.87 -12.90
C LEU A 99 -0.80 -0.58 -14.27
N GLU A 100 -0.81 0.65 -14.75
CA GLU A 100 -0.10 1.03 -15.99
C GLU A 100 1.43 0.92 -15.86
N GLY A 101 1.95 0.80 -14.64
CA GLY A 101 3.38 0.87 -14.36
C GLY A 101 3.96 2.28 -14.55
N THR A 102 3.10 3.28 -14.70
CA THR A 102 3.42 4.72 -14.67
C THR A 102 3.44 5.24 -13.24
N GLY A 103 2.66 4.60 -12.37
CA GLY A 103 2.61 4.77 -10.93
C GLY A 103 3.55 3.79 -10.27
N SER A 104 4.63 4.34 -9.76
CA SER A 104 5.50 3.74 -8.77
C SER A 104 4.78 3.35 -7.48
N ALA A 105 3.45 3.29 -7.31
CA ALA A 105 2.84 3.26 -5.97
C ALA A 105 3.30 2.11 -5.06
N SER A 106 3.73 0.95 -5.59
CA SER A 106 4.40 -0.09 -4.79
C SER A 106 5.87 0.24 -4.49
N LEU A 107 6.61 0.81 -5.45
CA LEU A 107 8.00 1.25 -5.27
C LEU A 107 8.05 2.51 -4.41
N VAL A 108 7.25 3.52 -4.69
CA VAL A 108 7.03 4.75 -3.93
C VAL A 108 6.41 4.51 -2.55
N ALA A 109 5.50 3.54 -2.36
CA ALA A 109 5.11 3.17 -1.00
C ALA A 109 6.28 2.55 -0.22
N GLU A 110 7.15 1.78 -0.87
CA GLU A 110 8.39 1.30 -0.27
C GLU A 110 9.43 2.43 -0.09
N ASP A 111 9.59 3.36 -1.02
CA ASP A 111 10.46 4.52 -0.91
C ASP A 111 9.99 5.45 0.22
N TYR A 112 8.67 5.57 0.42
CA TYR A 112 8.10 6.30 1.55
C TYR A 112 8.29 5.55 2.88
N LYS A 113 8.26 4.22 2.89
CA LYS A 113 8.64 3.44 4.08
C LYS A 113 10.13 3.59 4.40
N VAL A 114 10.99 3.58 3.38
CA VAL A 114 12.43 3.86 3.50
C VAL A 114 12.66 5.28 4.02
N LEU A 115 11.92 6.27 3.51
CA LEU A 115 11.96 7.65 3.95
C LEU A 115 11.54 7.78 5.42
N LEU A 116 10.46 7.13 5.84
CA LEU A 116 10.06 7.09 7.25
C LEU A 116 11.16 6.47 8.12
N GLY A 117 11.83 5.42 7.65
CA GLY A 117 12.98 4.82 8.34
C GLY A 117 14.14 5.79 8.51
N LYS A 118 14.54 6.49 7.44
CA LYS A 118 15.60 7.52 7.47
C LYS A 118 15.28 8.69 8.39
N LYS A 119 14.00 9.05 8.52
CA LYS A 119 13.52 10.18 9.34
C LYS A 119 12.95 9.74 10.69
N PHE A 120 13.02 8.45 11.04
CA PHE A 120 12.30 7.87 12.17
C PHE A 120 12.56 8.60 13.49
N GLU A 121 13.83 8.82 13.84
CA GLU A 121 14.23 9.54 15.05
C GLU A 121 13.71 10.99 15.09
N THR A 122 13.64 11.66 13.94
CA THR A 122 13.07 13.00 13.83
C THR A 122 11.54 12.96 14.01
N LEU A 123 10.88 11.96 13.45
CA LEU A 123 9.43 11.82 13.52
C LEU A 123 8.96 11.46 14.94
N ILE A 124 9.63 10.53 15.62
CA ILE A 124 9.26 10.14 17.00
C ILE A 124 9.50 11.25 18.02
N THR A 125 10.40 12.19 17.74
CA THR A 125 10.70 13.31 18.63
C THR A 125 9.83 14.54 18.37
N LYS A 126 9.48 14.79 17.10
CA LYS A 126 8.75 15.99 16.71
C LYS A 126 7.24 15.79 16.61
N LEU A 127 6.75 14.60 16.28
CA LEU A 127 5.31 14.39 16.06
C LEU A 127 4.57 14.18 17.38
N ASP A 128 3.47 14.89 17.55
CA ASP A 128 2.46 14.59 18.55
C ASP A 128 1.17 14.06 17.88
N PRO A 129 0.84 12.78 18.05
CA PRO A 129 -0.39 12.21 17.50
C PRO A 129 -1.66 12.90 18.01
N GLU A 130 -1.64 13.57 19.17
CA GLU A 130 -2.81 14.29 19.68
C GLU A 130 -3.21 15.48 18.83
N ASP A 131 -2.25 16.09 18.13
CA ASP A 131 -2.53 17.26 17.30
C ASP A 131 -3.45 16.91 16.13
N PHE A 132 -3.18 15.80 15.45
CA PHE A 132 -3.82 15.49 14.17
C PHE A 132 -4.70 14.23 14.15
N LEU A 133 -4.50 13.24 15.04
CA LEU A 133 -5.33 12.03 15.04
C LEU A 133 -6.82 12.27 15.32
N PRO A 134 -7.25 13.24 16.15
CA PRO A 134 -8.68 13.51 16.33
C PRO A 134 -9.41 13.84 15.02
N VAL A 135 -8.72 14.49 14.08
CA VAL A 135 -9.30 14.94 12.80
C VAL A 135 -8.95 13.98 11.65
N TRP A 136 -7.72 13.47 11.63
CA TRP A 136 -7.18 12.69 10.52
C TRP A 136 -7.06 11.19 10.80
N GLY A 137 -7.27 10.75 12.04
CA GLY A 137 -7.04 9.36 12.46
C GLY A 137 -7.78 8.34 11.60
N HIS A 138 -9.04 8.58 11.26
CA HIS A 138 -9.85 7.71 10.41
C HIS A 138 -9.39 7.65 8.94
N LYS A 139 -8.63 8.65 8.47
CA LYS A 139 -8.02 8.67 7.12
C LYS A 139 -6.65 7.99 7.08
N LEU A 140 -6.04 7.80 8.25
CA LEU A 140 -4.71 7.22 8.40
C LEU A 140 -4.77 5.76 8.87
N LEU A 141 -5.80 5.37 9.64
CA LEU A 141 -5.93 4.09 10.31
C LEU A 141 -7.40 3.60 10.34
N ASP A 142 -7.64 2.30 10.50
CA ASP A 142 -8.96 1.79 10.95
C ASP A 142 -9.18 2.12 12.41
N GLU A 143 -10.44 2.00 12.83
CA GLU A 143 -10.86 2.20 14.21
C GLU A 143 -10.10 1.32 15.22
N GLN A 144 -9.84 0.05 14.89
CA GLN A 144 -9.08 -0.85 15.78
C GLN A 144 -7.63 -0.39 15.93
N SER A 145 -6.97 -0.04 14.83
CA SER A 145 -5.60 0.48 14.79
C SER A 145 -5.50 1.85 15.48
N LEU A 146 -6.50 2.71 15.32
CA LEU A 146 -6.58 4.00 15.98
C LEU A 146 -6.73 3.85 17.50
N GLN A 147 -7.60 2.93 17.94
CA GLN A 147 -7.71 2.56 19.36
C GLN A 147 -6.39 1.99 19.88
N ALA A 148 -5.73 1.11 19.13
CA ALA A 148 -4.43 0.55 19.51
C ALA A 148 -3.36 1.65 19.68
N VAL A 149 -3.30 2.62 18.76
CA VAL A 149 -2.41 3.78 18.90
C VAL A 149 -2.78 4.61 20.12
N ASN A 150 -4.05 4.98 20.31
CA ASN A 150 -4.48 5.78 21.45
C ASN A 150 -4.33 5.07 22.80
N SER A 151 -4.24 3.75 22.82
CA SER A 151 -4.02 2.97 24.04
C SER A 151 -2.57 2.98 24.54
N LYS A 152 -1.61 3.49 23.76
CA LYS A 152 -0.20 3.53 24.17
C LYS A 152 0.07 4.66 25.18
N PRO A 153 0.85 4.38 26.24
CA PRO A 153 0.98 5.31 27.37
C PRO A 153 1.91 6.50 27.09
N THR A 154 2.83 6.39 26.14
CA THR A 154 3.77 7.47 25.80
C THR A 154 3.59 7.99 24.38
N GLN A 155 3.83 9.28 24.16
CA GLN A 155 3.85 9.90 22.81
C GLN A 155 4.76 9.12 21.86
N ARG A 156 5.97 8.75 22.31
CA ARG A 156 6.92 7.96 21.53
C ARG A 156 6.29 6.66 21.05
N GLU A 157 5.71 5.86 21.94
CA GLU A 157 5.08 4.59 21.55
C GLU A 157 3.88 4.77 20.62
N ARG A 158 3.10 5.86 20.80
CA ARG A 158 1.99 6.21 19.91
C ARG A 158 2.51 6.50 18.50
N VAL A 159 3.56 7.33 18.37
CA VAL A 159 4.16 7.67 17.07
C VAL A 159 4.78 6.43 16.41
N VAL A 160 5.52 5.61 17.17
CA VAL A 160 6.10 4.37 16.64
C VAL A 160 5.03 3.45 16.08
N LEU A 161 3.95 3.22 16.84
CA LEU A 161 2.86 2.36 16.39
C LEU A 161 2.11 2.98 15.20
N LEU A 162 1.90 4.30 15.20
CA LEU A 162 1.30 5.01 14.08
C LEU A 162 2.12 4.84 12.79
N LEU A 163 3.44 5.10 12.84
CA LEU A 163 4.35 4.93 11.70
C LEU A 163 4.43 3.48 11.22
N HIS A 164 4.19 2.50 12.09
CA HIS A 164 4.11 1.09 11.72
C HIS A 164 2.79 0.71 11.03
N LEU A 165 1.67 1.34 11.42
CA LEU A 165 0.33 0.96 10.94
C LEU A 165 -0.11 1.74 9.70
N MET A 166 0.25 3.01 9.58
CA MET A 166 -0.13 3.84 8.42
C MET A 166 0.27 3.22 7.07
N PRO A 167 1.48 2.65 6.88
CA PRO A 167 1.90 2.11 5.59
C PRO A 167 1.10 0.89 5.10
N LYS A 168 0.22 0.34 5.95
CA LYS A 168 -0.71 -0.74 5.58
C LYS A 168 -1.99 -0.22 4.93
N ARG A 169 -2.19 1.11 4.87
CA ARG A 169 -3.37 1.75 4.28
C ARG A 169 -3.07 2.34 2.90
N PRO A 170 -4.03 2.33 1.97
CA PRO A 170 -3.89 3.06 0.72
C PRO A 170 -3.79 4.57 0.99
N ASN A 171 -3.03 5.30 0.16
CA ASN A 171 -2.86 6.76 0.23
C ASN A 171 -2.35 7.33 1.56
N TRP A 172 -1.79 6.47 2.42
CA TRP A 172 -1.38 6.83 3.77
C TRP A 172 -0.38 8.00 3.78
N PHE A 173 0.60 8.02 2.88
CA PHE A 173 1.65 9.04 2.88
C PHE A 173 1.10 10.41 2.48
N GLN A 174 0.23 10.47 1.47
CA GLN A 174 -0.42 11.72 1.07
C GLN A 174 -1.39 12.23 2.15
N ASN A 175 -2.15 11.33 2.76
CA ASN A 175 -3.01 11.68 3.89
C ASN A 175 -2.18 12.15 5.09
N PHE A 176 -1.02 11.55 5.33
CA PHE A 176 -0.11 11.94 6.40
C PHE A 176 0.49 13.33 6.14
N LYS A 177 1.00 13.61 4.94
CA LYS A 177 1.46 14.96 4.57
C LYS A 177 0.34 15.99 4.69
N LYS A 178 -0.86 15.69 4.18
CA LYS A 178 -2.02 16.57 4.31
C LYS A 178 -2.41 16.80 5.77
N ALA A 179 -2.32 15.79 6.63
CA ALA A 179 -2.57 15.93 8.05
C ALA A 179 -1.59 16.92 8.68
N LEU A 180 -0.29 16.70 8.47
CA LEU A 180 0.76 17.57 9.00
C LEU A 180 0.68 19.01 8.47
N ALA A 181 0.28 19.20 7.20
CA ALA A 181 0.19 20.53 6.57
C ALA A 181 -0.83 21.47 7.23
N ASN A 182 -1.74 20.96 8.06
CA ASN A 182 -2.67 21.81 8.82
C ASN A 182 -2.04 22.44 10.07
N TYR A 183 -0.80 22.06 10.43
CA TYR A 183 -0.16 22.48 11.67
C TYR A 183 1.20 23.09 11.38
N GLN A 184 1.36 24.37 11.72
CA GLN A 184 2.57 25.13 11.43
C GLN A 184 3.82 24.53 12.11
N GLN A 185 3.68 23.90 13.29
CA GLN A 185 4.80 23.24 13.97
C GLN A 185 5.43 22.07 13.19
N TYR A 186 4.74 21.55 12.16
CA TYR A 186 5.22 20.44 11.34
C TYR A 186 5.79 20.87 9.99
N GLU A 187 5.98 22.17 9.73
CA GLU A 187 6.52 22.66 8.46
C GLU A 187 7.91 22.08 8.16
N ASP A 188 8.80 22.04 9.15
CA ASP A 188 10.14 21.45 9.00
C ASP A 188 10.09 19.95 8.72
N VAL A 189 9.13 19.25 9.33
CA VAL A 189 8.92 17.82 9.11
C VAL A 189 8.47 17.59 7.67
N LEU A 190 7.52 18.40 7.19
CA LEU A 190 7.02 18.35 5.81
C LEU A 190 8.13 18.61 4.79
N LYS A 191 8.90 19.69 4.94
CA LYS A 191 10.05 19.98 4.09
C LYS A 191 11.02 18.80 4.05
N SER A 192 11.32 18.22 5.21
CA SER A 192 12.23 17.06 5.29
C SER A 192 11.70 15.79 4.60
N LEU A 193 10.39 15.66 4.48
CA LEU A 193 9.72 14.56 3.77
C LEU A 193 9.60 14.82 2.26
N GLU A 194 9.70 16.07 1.82
CA GLU A 194 9.62 16.48 0.41
C GLU A 194 11.01 16.53 -0.26
N GLU A 195 12.05 16.96 0.45
CA GLU A 195 13.43 17.09 -0.06
C GLU A 195 14.07 15.77 -0.54
N THR A 196 13.45 14.62 -0.26
CA THR A 196 13.99 13.29 -0.62
C THR A 196 13.18 12.55 -1.68
N SER A 197 12.02 13.07 -2.12
CA SER A 197 11.25 12.45 -3.20
C SER A 197 11.87 12.66 -4.59
N ASP A 198 12.80 13.61 -4.72
CA ASP A 198 13.31 14.06 -6.02
C ASP A 198 14.71 13.51 -6.38
N GLY A 199 15.31 12.63 -5.55
CA GLY A 199 16.77 12.48 -5.55
C GLY A 199 17.39 11.08 -5.73
N GLU A 200 16.99 10.05 -4.97
CA GLU A 200 17.87 8.88 -4.80
C GLU A 200 17.10 7.56 -4.64
N SER A 201 16.53 7.06 -5.73
CA SER A 201 16.06 5.68 -5.83
C SER A 201 17.14 4.79 -6.45
N GLU A 202 18.37 4.77 -5.91
CA GLU A 202 19.35 3.75 -6.31
C GLU A 202 20.07 3.15 -5.10
N THR A 203 19.64 1.94 -4.76
CA THR A 203 20.49 0.82 -4.27
C THR A 203 21.51 1.14 -3.19
N ARG A 204 21.07 1.11 -1.92
CA ARG A 204 21.85 0.55 -0.80
C ARG A 204 20.92 0.40 0.40
N MET A 205 20.55 -0.84 0.70
CA MET A 205 19.92 -1.17 1.98
C MET A 205 20.99 -0.92 3.05
N ASP A 206 20.83 0.16 3.82
CA ASP A 206 21.76 0.53 4.88
C ASP A 206 21.78 -0.59 5.94
N MET A 207 22.97 -1.03 6.34
CA MET A 207 23.12 -2.08 7.37
C MET A 207 22.51 -1.65 8.70
N SER A 208 22.47 -0.34 8.97
CA SER A 208 21.78 0.22 10.13
C SER A 208 20.26 -0.03 10.09
N TYR A 209 19.65 -0.06 8.90
CA TYR A 209 18.23 -0.40 8.70
C TYR A 209 17.97 -1.88 8.93
N PHE A 210 18.85 -2.78 8.46
CA PHE A 210 18.73 -4.22 8.72
C PHE A 210 18.82 -4.53 10.23
N ILE A 211 19.75 -3.90 10.94
CA ILE A 211 19.93 -4.08 12.39
C ILE A 211 18.68 -3.61 13.16
N ASN A 212 18.15 -2.42 12.84
CA ASN A 212 16.96 -1.89 13.51
C ASN A 212 15.69 -2.73 13.22
N LEU A 213 15.54 -3.26 12.00
CA LEU A 213 14.46 -4.21 11.71
C LEU A 213 14.61 -5.49 12.52
N MET A 214 15.83 -6.04 12.56
CA MET A 214 16.11 -7.26 13.32
C MET A 214 15.88 -7.09 14.82
N GLU A 215 16.16 -5.91 15.40
CA GLU A 215 15.85 -5.63 16.80
C GLU A 215 14.35 -5.59 17.08
N VAL A 216 13.55 -4.97 16.20
CA VAL A 216 12.08 -4.88 16.34
C VAL A 216 11.40 -6.23 16.12
N PHE A 217 11.90 -7.04 15.18
CA PHE A 217 11.36 -8.36 14.86
C PHE A 217 12.02 -9.50 15.65
N SER A 218 13.04 -9.22 16.48
CA SER A 218 13.80 -10.19 17.27
C SER A 218 12.92 -11.20 18.01
N PRO A 219 11.82 -10.81 18.68
CA PRO A 219 11.00 -11.78 19.41
C PRO A 219 10.31 -12.79 18.50
N ARG A 220 9.82 -12.36 17.32
CA ARG A 220 9.14 -13.24 16.36
C ARG A 220 10.11 -14.04 15.51
N ILE A 221 11.24 -13.46 15.15
CA ILE A 221 12.28 -14.12 14.36
C ILE A 221 12.88 -15.30 15.13
N VAL A 222 13.13 -15.15 16.44
CA VAL A 222 13.64 -16.24 17.29
C VAL A 222 12.64 -17.39 17.40
N GLU A 223 11.34 -17.11 17.34
CA GLU A 223 10.29 -18.14 17.44
C GLU A 223 9.99 -18.87 16.11
N THR A 224 10.28 -18.25 14.97
CA THR A 224 9.85 -18.77 13.65
C THR A 224 10.99 -19.17 12.72
N ILE A 225 12.21 -18.69 12.97
CA ILE A 225 13.36 -18.93 12.12
C ILE A 225 14.38 -19.77 12.87
N SER A 226 14.60 -20.99 12.39
CA SER A 226 15.66 -21.84 12.92
C SER A 226 17.02 -21.32 12.46
N VAL A 227 17.90 -21.07 13.42
CA VAL A 227 19.26 -20.55 13.17
C VAL A 227 20.06 -21.46 12.23
N THR A 228 19.86 -22.78 12.31
CA THR A 228 20.52 -23.75 11.42
C THR A 228 20.08 -23.64 9.96
N ASP A 229 18.86 -23.14 9.70
CA ASP A 229 18.30 -23.08 8.34
C ASP A 229 18.77 -21.83 7.60
N ILE A 230 19.11 -20.77 8.33
CA ILE A 230 19.59 -19.50 7.76
C ILE A 230 21.11 -19.40 7.71
N LEU A 231 21.82 -20.14 8.55
CA LEU A 231 23.29 -20.11 8.65
C LEU A 231 24.00 -20.26 7.28
N PRO A 232 23.60 -21.19 6.40
CA PRO A 232 24.24 -21.37 5.09
C PRO A 232 24.15 -20.14 4.17
N TYR A 233 23.20 -19.25 4.44
CA TYR A 233 22.94 -18.03 3.66
C TYR A 233 23.52 -16.77 4.31
N CYS A 234 24.22 -16.92 5.45
CA CYS A 234 24.82 -15.83 6.21
C CYS A 234 26.35 -15.93 6.23
N PRO A 235 27.03 -15.74 5.08
CA PRO A 235 28.47 -16.00 4.93
C PRO A 235 29.37 -15.07 5.75
N TYR A 236 28.81 -14.03 6.38
CA TYR A 236 29.51 -13.06 7.22
C TYR A 236 29.46 -13.41 8.72
N LEU A 237 28.67 -14.41 9.12
CA LEU A 237 28.71 -14.96 10.47
C LEU A 237 29.91 -15.92 10.55
N ASN A 238 31.02 -15.44 11.11
CA ASN A 238 32.20 -16.24 11.31
C ASN A 238 32.00 -17.17 12.54
N ILE A 239 31.59 -18.42 12.31
CA ILE A 239 31.26 -19.38 13.39
C ILE A 239 32.53 -20.10 13.90
N THR A 240 33.70 -19.47 13.81
CA THR A 240 34.96 -20.10 14.25
C THR A 240 35.18 -20.04 15.77
N HIS A 241 34.27 -19.43 16.53
CA HIS A 241 34.30 -19.43 18.00
C HIS A 241 32.90 -19.62 18.59
N TRP A 242 32.38 -20.85 18.52
CA TRP A 242 31.37 -21.37 19.44
C TRP A 242 31.88 -22.68 20.03
#